data_AF-L9ZRF1-F1
#
_entry.id   AF-L9ZRF1-F1
#
_cell.length_a   1.000
_cell.length_b   1.000
_cell.length_c   1.000
_cell.angle_alpha   90.00
_cell.angle_beta   90.00
_cell.angle_gamma   90.00
#
_symmetry.space_group_name_H-M   'P 1'
#
loop_
_entity.id
_entity.type
_entity.pdbx_description
1 polymer ?
#
loop_
_entity_poly.entity_id
_entity_poly.type
_entity_poly.pdbx_seq_one_letter_code
_entity_poly.pdbx_strand_id
1 'polypeptide(L)'
;MSVDAADDPVQFDDVTGSESDTFPKPRAHGAAVMNHLADVQEPNAGRSADRGTLYDRSLSYWREHVGDRDLEPHVAVEDFEADWLPSGDYALVLTSSRWKAGTGRGDDYRAYYEQHLKLREWGSEDDNGERDLRKPPLALHVEIMPQFREMVYKSGDPLECPYGEGTRLLAWTTWAEDPFEMERRMYDALRAVYGADAVDLDDRVDDARRLPKAEAHIRFHIDKKNALVETLDQSKQLIDWGGESEIEAHQRRQKEGWLEALVESDRWHLLGFDPKRYSTEMKIYQANQWHKKPRSDPFHHPKLEASYAGVDRGELPHVSEWDEVLDHLRTVVATHARWAGIERSDLIEDDFFDGPMSPPWDFERPTGRREMLRQRYEDLATDIYREALKESTTAVYDILRVIAEHDGATYDALEERTGLARSTIRYHVRRLAETGVVSREGNPVMVFFVSRVVLERAREILREVYPDDTVEQQDERAKERRERRESDDRQPATDGSETSESDSEPDSIGFEYLERLSASIHDLAYLRDRDQLDDRDVRVRADELPPPLR
;
A
#
# COMPACT_ATOMS: atom_id res chain seq x y z
N MET A 1 6.41 -19.45 -16.53
CA MET A 1 6.11 -18.94 -17.88
C MET A 1 6.58 -17.50 -17.91
N SER A 2 7.35 -17.09 -18.95
CA SER A 2 7.79 -15.71 -19.09
C SER A 2 6.57 -14.81 -19.18
N VAL A 3 6.58 -13.70 -18.45
CA VAL A 3 5.80 -12.54 -18.87
C VAL A 3 6.56 -12.03 -20.09
N ASP A 4 6.09 -12.36 -21.28
CA ASP A 4 6.65 -11.81 -22.50
C ASP A 4 6.34 -10.32 -22.50
N ALA A 5 7.34 -9.50 -22.20
CA ALA A 5 7.32 -8.04 -22.37
C ALA A 5 7.03 -7.59 -23.83
N ALA A 6 6.82 -8.53 -24.75
CA ALA A 6 6.46 -8.29 -26.14
C ALA A 6 4.95 -8.09 -26.37
N ASP A 7 4.10 -8.40 -25.38
CA ASP A 7 2.63 -8.29 -25.50
C ASP A 7 2.03 -7.05 -24.83
N ASP A 8 2.84 -6.14 -24.28
CA ASP A 8 2.35 -4.82 -23.84
C ASP A 8 2.34 -3.87 -25.06
N PRO A 9 1.17 -3.44 -25.58
CA PRO A 9 1.07 -2.67 -26.82
C PRO A 9 1.67 -1.26 -26.73
N VAL A 10 2.11 -0.84 -25.54
CA VAL A 10 2.73 0.46 -25.29
C VAL A 10 4.22 0.27 -24.97
N GLN A 11 5.03 0.01 -26.01
CA GLN A 11 6.45 0.30 -25.92
C GLN A 11 6.63 1.81 -26.03
N PHE A 12 7.02 2.48 -24.94
CA PHE A 12 7.63 3.80 -25.09
C PHE A 12 8.95 3.61 -25.82
N ASP A 13 9.03 4.08 -27.06
CA ASP A 13 10.27 4.22 -27.83
C ASP A 13 11.34 5.08 -27.10
N ASP A 14 11.00 5.69 -25.96
CA ASP A 14 11.78 6.70 -25.23
C ASP A 14 12.43 6.24 -23.92
N VAL A 15 12.32 4.95 -23.54
CA VAL A 15 13.21 4.38 -22.50
C VAL A 15 14.58 4.15 -23.13
N THR A 16 15.47 5.12 -22.97
CA THR A 16 16.74 5.21 -23.73
C THR A 16 17.86 4.27 -23.28
N GLY A 17 17.58 3.32 -22.38
CA GLY A 17 18.53 2.36 -21.80
C GLY A 17 18.91 2.65 -20.35
N SER A 18 19.96 1.99 -19.86
CA SER A 18 20.53 2.21 -18.53
C SER A 18 21.91 2.88 -18.61
N GLU A 19 22.31 3.53 -17.53
CA GLU A 19 23.68 4.01 -17.34
C GLU A 19 24.21 3.58 -15.98
N SER A 20 25.52 3.29 -15.89
CA SER A 20 26.15 2.99 -14.63
C SER A 20 26.17 4.22 -13.71
N ASP A 21 25.71 4.06 -12.47
CA ASP A 21 25.75 5.05 -11.39
C ASP A 21 26.29 4.38 -10.11
N THR A 22 26.69 5.19 -9.15
CA THR A 22 27.19 4.76 -7.84
C THR A 22 26.43 5.49 -6.74
N PHE A 23 25.84 4.77 -5.80
CA PHE A 23 25.12 5.36 -4.65
C PHE A 23 25.50 4.63 -3.35
N PRO A 24 25.40 5.25 -2.16
CA PRO A 24 25.55 4.51 -0.91
C PRO A 24 24.54 3.36 -0.84
N LYS A 25 25.03 2.15 -0.60
CA LYS A 25 24.24 0.91 -0.73
C LYS A 25 22.99 0.94 0.16
N PRO A 26 21.77 0.86 -0.41
CA PRO A 26 20.57 0.70 0.40
C PRO A 26 20.61 -0.60 1.20
N ARG A 27 20.18 -0.56 2.45
CA ARG A 27 20.28 -1.65 3.42
C ARG A 27 19.05 -2.54 3.37
N ALA A 28 19.22 -3.86 3.49
CA ALA A 28 18.10 -4.76 3.67
C ALA A 28 17.38 -4.49 5.01
N HIS A 29 16.06 -4.50 5.02
CA HIS A 29 15.25 -4.26 6.22
C HIS A 29 14.38 -5.48 6.55
N GLY A 30 13.05 -5.41 6.38
CA GLY A 30 12.17 -6.55 6.62
C GLY A 30 12.33 -7.63 5.55
N ALA A 31 12.49 -8.87 5.99
CA ALA A 31 12.68 -10.01 5.11
C ALA A 31 11.95 -11.23 5.64
N ALA A 32 11.59 -12.15 4.76
CA ALA A 32 11.01 -13.42 5.14
C ALA A 32 11.46 -14.58 4.25
N VAL A 33 11.56 -15.75 4.87
CA VAL A 33 11.79 -17.03 4.20
C VAL A 33 10.72 -18.01 4.63
N MET A 34 10.17 -18.72 3.65
CA MET A 34 9.28 -19.86 3.86
C MET A 34 10.03 -21.15 3.55
N ASN A 35 9.89 -22.14 4.43
CA ASN A 35 10.42 -23.49 4.25
C ASN A 35 9.33 -24.55 4.44
N HIS A 36 9.58 -25.75 3.92
CA HIS A 36 8.79 -26.94 4.20
C HIS A 36 9.71 -28.07 4.62
N LEU A 37 9.33 -28.76 5.71
CA LEU A 37 9.97 -29.97 6.19
C LEU A 37 9.04 -31.14 5.91
N ALA A 38 9.52 -32.14 5.18
CA ALA A 38 8.82 -33.40 4.92
C ALA A 38 9.03 -34.37 6.10
N ASP A 39 8.74 -33.91 7.31
CA ASP A 39 9.13 -34.49 8.61
C ASP A 39 8.11 -35.49 9.20
N VAL A 40 7.29 -36.11 8.34
CA VAL A 40 6.28 -37.07 8.77
C VAL A 40 6.94 -38.43 9.08
N GLN A 41 7.07 -38.76 10.37
CA GLN A 41 7.65 -40.01 10.83
C GLN A 41 6.65 -41.18 10.79
N GLU A 42 5.40 -40.93 11.20
CA GLU A 42 4.32 -41.91 11.22
C GLU A 42 3.14 -41.49 10.31
N PRO A 43 3.22 -41.70 8.98
CA PRO A 43 2.21 -41.22 8.03
C PRO A 43 0.83 -41.86 8.21
N ASN A 44 0.77 -43.04 8.83
CA ASN A 44 -0.49 -43.76 9.08
C ASN A 44 -1.08 -43.50 10.47
N ALA A 45 -0.52 -42.54 11.23
CA ALA A 45 -1.03 -42.21 12.56
C ALA A 45 -2.48 -41.71 12.49
N GLY A 46 -3.36 -42.31 13.29
CA GLY A 46 -4.80 -42.03 13.29
C GLY A 46 -5.17 -40.68 13.93
N ARG A 47 -4.24 -40.05 14.66
CA ARG A 47 -4.35 -38.66 15.14
C ARG A 47 -3.20 -37.88 14.55
N SER A 48 -3.47 -36.65 14.09
CA SER A 48 -2.43 -35.77 13.56
C SER A 48 -1.28 -35.56 14.56
N ALA A 49 -1.57 -35.43 15.85
CA ALA A 49 -0.57 -35.20 16.90
C ALA A 49 0.45 -36.35 17.09
N ASP A 50 0.18 -37.52 16.49
CA ASP A 50 1.01 -38.72 16.65
C ASP A 50 1.91 -38.93 15.40
N ARG A 51 1.96 -38.00 14.44
CA ARG A 51 2.73 -38.13 13.18
C ARG A 51 4.23 -37.90 13.36
N GLY A 52 4.64 -37.33 14.49
CA GLY A 52 6.05 -37.10 14.82
C GLY A 52 6.67 -35.90 14.11
N THR A 53 5.86 -34.95 13.65
CA THR A 53 6.36 -33.73 12.98
C THR A 53 6.86 -32.68 13.98
N LEU A 54 7.63 -31.69 13.52
CA LEU A 54 7.96 -30.48 14.28
C LEU A 54 6.69 -29.74 14.71
N TYR A 55 5.65 -29.70 13.87
CA TYR A 55 4.36 -29.14 14.27
C TYR A 55 3.77 -29.89 15.48
N ASP A 56 3.77 -31.22 15.48
CA ASP A 56 3.24 -32.01 16.60
C ASP A 56 4.06 -31.79 17.88
N ARG A 57 5.38 -31.65 17.75
CA ARG A 57 6.29 -31.29 18.85
C ARG A 57 5.93 -29.92 19.42
N SER A 58 5.70 -28.92 18.56
CA SER A 58 5.30 -27.57 18.99
C SER A 58 3.94 -27.55 19.69
N LEU A 59 2.97 -28.32 19.19
CA LEU A 59 1.65 -28.42 19.79
C LEU A 59 1.68 -29.17 21.12
N SER A 60 2.51 -30.19 21.25
CA SER A 60 2.72 -30.92 22.50
C SER A 60 3.35 -30.03 23.56
N TYR A 61 4.38 -29.27 23.19
CA TYR A 61 4.99 -28.26 24.06
C TYR A 61 3.96 -27.26 24.56
N TRP A 62 3.15 -26.69 23.65
CA TRP A 62 2.09 -25.75 24.01
C TRP A 62 1.09 -26.36 25.00
N ARG A 63 0.64 -27.59 24.79
CA ARG A 63 -0.30 -28.27 25.71
C ARG A 63 0.28 -28.52 27.09
N GLU A 64 1.57 -28.81 27.17
CA GLU A 64 2.26 -29.11 28.42
C GLU A 64 2.58 -27.85 29.24
N HIS A 65 3.02 -26.77 28.58
CA HIS A 65 3.56 -25.58 29.25
C HIS A 65 2.58 -24.40 29.30
N VAL A 66 1.68 -24.32 28.33
CA VAL A 66 0.71 -23.21 28.20
C VAL A 66 -0.69 -23.72 28.54
N GLY A 67 -1.21 -24.67 27.78
CA GLY A 67 -2.50 -25.35 27.99
C GLY A 67 -3.75 -24.48 27.79
N ASP A 68 -3.68 -23.19 28.10
CA ASP A 68 -4.74 -22.18 27.96
C ASP A 68 -4.20 -20.92 27.25
N ARG A 69 -4.96 -20.42 26.27
CA ARG A 69 -4.57 -19.24 25.50
C ARG A 69 -4.53 -17.97 26.34
N ASP A 70 -5.24 -17.92 27.46
CA ASP A 70 -5.20 -16.78 28.40
C ASP A 70 -3.86 -16.68 29.15
N LEU A 71 -3.01 -17.70 29.04
CA LEU A 71 -1.63 -17.73 29.56
C LEU A 71 -0.59 -17.35 28.50
N GLU A 72 -1.02 -16.94 27.31
CA GLU A 72 -0.16 -16.35 26.30
C GLU A 72 -0.05 -14.82 26.47
N PRO A 73 1.08 -14.18 26.12
CA PRO A 73 2.33 -14.78 25.64
C PRO A 73 3.08 -15.59 26.72
N HIS A 74 3.55 -16.78 26.37
CA HIS A 74 4.36 -17.63 27.25
C HIS A 74 5.85 -17.47 26.95
N VAL A 75 6.69 -17.25 27.95
CA VAL A 75 8.16 -17.20 27.78
C VAL A 75 8.70 -18.62 27.69
N ALA A 76 9.06 -19.05 26.47
CA ALA A 76 9.54 -20.40 26.20
C ALA A 76 11.04 -20.56 26.50
N VAL A 77 11.82 -19.49 26.32
CA VAL A 77 13.23 -19.39 26.68
C VAL A 77 13.47 -18.00 27.27
N GLU A 78 13.90 -17.94 28.54
CA GLU A 78 14.12 -16.68 29.27
C GLU A 78 15.41 -15.96 28.85
N ASP A 79 16.49 -16.73 28.67
CA ASP A 79 17.83 -16.27 28.31
C ASP A 79 18.27 -16.87 26.96
N PHE A 80 17.72 -16.34 25.87
CA PHE A 80 18.05 -16.79 24.52
C PHE A 80 19.33 -16.13 24.03
N GLU A 81 20.35 -16.96 23.80
CA GLU A 81 21.64 -16.53 23.26
C GLU A 81 21.85 -17.08 21.85
N ALA A 82 22.33 -16.20 20.96
CA ALA A 82 22.77 -16.56 19.62
C ALA A 82 23.86 -15.61 19.14
N ASP A 83 24.78 -16.08 18.29
CA ASP A 83 25.95 -15.33 17.83
C ASP A 83 25.61 -14.09 16.97
N TRP A 84 24.41 -14.08 16.38
CA TRP A 84 23.87 -13.00 15.56
C TRP A 84 23.08 -11.95 16.33
N LEU A 85 22.82 -12.17 17.62
CA LEU A 85 22.15 -11.19 18.46
C LEU A 85 23.13 -10.07 18.85
N PRO A 86 22.68 -8.81 18.86
CA PRO A 86 23.39 -7.74 19.53
C PRO A 86 23.55 -8.03 21.03
N SER A 87 24.33 -7.20 21.73
CA SER A 87 24.36 -7.27 23.19
C SER A 87 23.00 -6.89 23.79
N GLY A 88 22.43 -7.76 24.61
CA GLY A 88 21.15 -7.53 25.28
C GLY A 88 20.63 -8.81 25.94
N ASP A 89 19.54 -8.67 26.69
CA ASP A 89 18.87 -9.80 27.35
C ASP A 89 17.64 -10.19 26.53
N TYR A 90 17.71 -11.31 25.84
CA TYR A 90 16.68 -11.73 24.90
C TYR A 90 15.93 -12.96 25.38
N ALA A 91 14.65 -13.02 25.02
CA ALA A 91 13.77 -14.14 25.30
C ALA A 91 13.04 -14.59 24.02
N LEU A 92 12.65 -15.86 23.97
CA LEU A 92 11.73 -16.39 22.98
C LEU A 92 10.36 -16.60 23.60
N VAL A 93 9.35 -16.03 22.94
CA VAL A 93 7.97 -16.02 23.40
C VAL A 93 7.09 -16.82 22.46
N LEU A 94 6.31 -17.75 23.03
CA LEU A 94 5.34 -18.58 22.34
C LEU A 94 3.94 -17.95 22.40
N THR A 95 3.28 -17.90 21.24
CA THR A 95 1.85 -17.56 21.08
C THR A 95 1.24 -18.49 20.04
N SER A 96 -0.09 -18.61 19.99
CA SER A 96 -0.79 -19.40 18.98
C SER A 96 -1.94 -18.62 18.33
N SER A 97 -2.24 -18.93 17.08
CA SER A 97 -3.45 -18.44 16.41
C SER A 97 -4.13 -19.51 15.59
N ARG A 98 -5.41 -19.27 15.29
CA ARG A 98 -6.22 -20.19 14.51
C ARG A 98 -5.71 -20.23 13.07
N TRP A 99 -5.40 -21.43 12.57
CA TRP A 99 -4.99 -21.65 11.20
C TRP A 99 -6.18 -21.67 10.23
N LYS A 100 -5.93 -21.36 8.96
CA LYS A 100 -6.95 -21.30 7.89
C LYS A 100 -7.54 -22.68 7.51
N ALA A 101 -6.87 -23.77 7.87
CA ALA A 101 -7.27 -25.12 7.53
C ALA A 101 -7.39 -26.03 8.77
N GLY A 102 -8.22 -27.06 8.63
CA GLY A 102 -8.75 -27.89 9.71
C GLY A 102 -9.10 -29.30 9.26
N THR A 103 -9.85 -30.01 10.08
CA THR A 103 -10.54 -31.26 9.71
C THR A 103 -12.05 -31.10 9.93
N GLY A 104 -12.85 -31.99 9.33
CA GLY A 104 -14.33 -31.90 9.36
C GLY A 104 -14.90 -30.97 8.29
N ARG A 105 -16.23 -30.93 8.14
CA ARG A 105 -16.98 -30.10 7.17
C ARG A 105 -18.29 -29.58 7.76
N GLY A 106 -18.55 -28.28 7.61
CA GLY A 106 -19.76 -27.67 8.16
C GLY A 106 -19.70 -27.60 9.68
N ASP A 107 -20.66 -28.21 10.37
CA ASP A 107 -20.83 -28.06 11.83
C ASP A 107 -19.78 -28.80 12.67
N ASP A 108 -19.10 -29.81 12.13
CA ASP A 108 -18.01 -30.55 12.80
C ASP A 108 -16.61 -30.00 12.49
N TYR A 109 -16.51 -28.89 11.73
CA TYR A 109 -15.24 -28.29 11.33
C TYR A 109 -14.42 -27.81 12.54
N ARG A 110 -13.17 -28.28 12.61
CA ARG A 110 -12.19 -27.90 13.64
C ARG A 110 -10.92 -27.42 12.95
N ALA A 111 -10.63 -26.14 13.10
CA ALA A 111 -9.38 -25.56 12.60
C ALA A 111 -8.19 -26.04 13.45
N TYR A 112 -7.04 -26.23 12.81
CA TYR A 112 -5.77 -26.30 13.51
C TYR A 112 -5.39 -24.92 14.08
N TYR A 113 -4.35 -24.90 14.91
CA TYR A 113 -3.72 -23.69 15.40
C TYR A 113 -2.27 -23.67 14.97
N GLU A 114 -1.82 -22.59 14.36
CA GLU A 114 -0.40 -22.37 14.11
C GLU A 114 0.29 -21.87 15.39
N GLN A 115 1.57 -22.19 15.53
CA GLN A 115 2.38 -21.75 16.65
C GLN A 115 3.34 -20.66 16.19
N HIS A 116 3.61 -19.68 17.06
CA HIS A 116 4.53 -18.59 16.78
C HIS A 116 5.59 -18.46 17.85
N LEU A 117 6.84 -18.43 17.44
CA LEU A 117 7.97 -18.02 18.27
C LEU A 117 8.37 -16.60 17.92
N LYS A 118 8.46 -15.73 18.91
CA LYS A 118 8.78 -14.30 18.73
C LYS A 118 9.94 -13.92 19.62
N LEU A 119 10.96 -13.30 19.04
CA LEU A 119 12.08 -12.73 19.79
C LEU A 119 11.63 -11.47 20.51
N ARG A 120 11.97 -11.37 21.80
CA ARG A 120 11.74 -10.21 22.65
C ARG A 120 13.02 -9.86 23.40
N GLU A 121 13.13 -8.61 23.77
CA GLU A 121 14.20 -8.11 24.62
C GLU A 121 13.59 -7.64 25.94
N TRP A 122 14.26 -7.94 27.04
CA TRP A 122 13.82 -7.51 28.34
C TRP A 122 14.02 -6.01 28.58
N GLY A 123 13.05 -5.44 29.27
CA GLY A 123 13.04 -4.10 29.81
C GLY A 123 14.18 -3.85 30.79
N SER A 124 14.44 -2.57 31.03
CA SER A 124 14.99 -2.17 32.32
C SER A 124 13.96 -2.53 33.39
N GLU A 125 14.44 -2.92 34.57
CA GLU A 125 13.57 -3.11 35.74
C GLU A 125 12.83 -1.80 36.04
N ASP A 126 11.52 -1.91 36.25
CA ASP A 126 10.71 -0.81 36.74
C ASP A 126 10.90 -0.59 38.25
N ASP A 127 10.21 0.40 38.82
CA ASP A 127 10.29 0.72 40.25
C ASP A 127 9.82 -0.43 41.16
N ASN A 128 9.13 -1.44 40.62
CA ASN A 128 8.67 -2.63 41.33
C ASN A 128 9.60 -3.84 41.13
N GLY A 129 10.66 -3.71 40.34
CA GLY A 129 11.58 -4.80 39.98
C GLY A 129 11.04 -5.75 38.91
N GLU A 130 9.96 -5.38 38.20
CA GLU A 130 9.44 -6.13 37.07
C GLU A 130 10.11 -5.67 35.77
N ARG A 131 10.38 -6.62 34.86
CA ARG A 131 10.95 -6.34 33.53
C ARG A 131 9.89 -6.59 32.48
N ASP A 132 9.67 -5.62 31.60
CA ASP A 132 8.71 -5.77 30.50
C ASP A 132 9.37 -6.34 29.24
N LEU A 133 8.68 -7.25 28.55
CA LEU A 133 9.12 -7.73 27.24
C LEU A 133 8.74 -6.74 26.13
N ARG A 134 9.74 -6.28 25.38
CA ARG A 134 9.58 -5.33 24.28
C ARG A 134 10.10 -5.90 22.97
N LYS A 135 9.61 -5.36 21.85
CA LYS A 135 10.06 -5.77 20.51
C LYS A 135 11.46 -5.18 20.26
N PRO A 136 12.49 -5.99 20.04
CA PRO A 136 13.83 -5.50 19.72
C PRO A 136 13.91 -4.91 18.30
N PRO A 137 14.93 -4.07 18.02
CA PRO A 137 15.21 -3.58 16.67
C PRO A 137 15.51 -4.69 15.65
N LEU A 138 16.27 -5.71 16.06
CA LEU A 138 16.42 -6.96 15.31
C LEU A 138 15.26 -7.88 15.71
N ALA A 139 14.28 -8.02 14.81
CA ALA A 139 13.11 -8.84 15.05
C ALA A 139 13.29 -10.26 14.48
N LEU A 140 12.68 -11.24 15.15
CA LEU A 140 12.48 -12.58 14.63
C LEU A 140 11.08 -13.05 15.01
N HIS A 141 10.35 -13.59 14.05
CA HIS A 141 9.04 -14.22 14.24
C HIS A 141 8.97 -15.45 13.35
N VAL A 142 8.93 -16.63 13.97
CA VAL A 142 8.81 -17.92 13.29
C VAL A 142 7.39 -18.45 13.47
N GLU A 143 6.76 -18.86 12.38
CA GLU A 143 5.45 -19.48 12.34
C GLU A 143 5.59 -20.96 11.96
N ILE A 144 4.90 -21.82 12.70
CA ILE A 144 4.95 -23.27 12.57
C ILE A 144 3.54 -23.75 12.25
N MET A 145 3.34 -24.22 11.02
CA MET A 145 2.04 -24.54 10.47
C MET A 145 1.98 -26.00 10.03
N PRO A 146 0.84 -26.70 10.24
CA PRO A 146 0.65 -28.04 9.70
C PRO A 146 0.31 -27.99 8.21
N GLN A 147 0.87 -28.92 7.44
CA GLN A 147 0.45 -29.23 6.07
C GLN A 147 0.20 -30.71 5.92
N PHE A 148 -1.07 -31.09 5.90
CA PHE A 148 -1.49 -32.48 5.74
C PHE A 148 -2.59 -32.59 4.67
N ARG A 149 -2.56 -33.64 3.86
CA ARG A 149 -3.49 -33.84 2.72
C ARG A 149 -4.94 -34.00 3.15
N GLU A 150 -5.18 -34.44 4.37
CA GLU A 150 -6.52 -34.56 4.95
C GLU A 150 -7.13 -33.23 5.41
N MET A 151 -6.32 -32.16 5.44
CA MET A 151 -6.80 -30.86 5.89
C MET A 151 -7.70 -30.23 4.83
N VAL A 152 -8.71 -29.52 5.30
CA VAL A 152 -9.66 -28.78 4.46
C VAL A 152 -9.81 -27.35 4.96
N TYR A 153 -10.11 -26.45 4.04
CA TYR A 153 -10.59 -25.12 4.36
C TYR A 153 -11.98 -25.19 5.00
N LYS A 154 -12.42 -24.09 5.62
CA LYS A 154 -13.79 -24.00 6.18
C LYS A 154 -14.87 -24.21 5.11
N SER A 155 -14.58 -23.93 3.84
CA SER A 155 -15.46 -24.22 2.70
C SER A 155 -15.63 -25.72 2.43
N GLY A 156 -14.74 -26.56 2.96
CA GLY A 156 -14.67 -28.00 2.68
C GLY A 156 -13.70 -28.36 1.54
N ASP A 157 -13.14 -27.36 0.86
CA ASP A 157 -12.13 -27.55 -0.19
C ASP A 157 -10.83 -28.12 0.41
N PRO A 158 -10.16 -29.08 -0.25
CA PRO A 158 -8.88 -29.61 0.21
C PRO A 158 -7.79 -28.54 0.33
N LEU A 159 -6.95 -28.65 1.36
CA LEU A 159 -5.73 -27.85 1.46
C LEU A 159 -4.70 -28.38 0.46
N GLU A 160 -4.27 -27.53 -0.46
CA GLU A 160 -3.16 -27.87 -1.35
C GLU A 160 -1.84 -27.95 -0.58
N CYS A 161 -1.13 -29.05 -0.78
CA CYS A 161 0.16 -29.35 -0.17
C CYS A 161 1.21 -29.56 -1.28
N PRO A 162 1.62 -28.48 -1.99
CA PRO A 162 2.43 -28.59 -3.21
C PRO A 162 3.80 -29.24 -2.98
N TYR A 163 4.33 -29.16 -1.76
CA TYR A 163 5.67 -29.67 -1.41
C TYR A 163 5.64 -30.95 -0.56
N GLY A 164 4.46 -31.55 -0.35
CA GLY A 164 4.30 -32.75 0.47
C GLY A 164 3.60 -32.48 1.81
N GLU A 165 3.57 -33.52 2.66
CA GLU A 165 3.03 -33.44 4.01
C GLU A 165 4.14 -33.20 5.03
N GLY A 166 3.84 -32.48 6.11
CA GLY A 166 4.77 -32.21 7.19
C GLY A 166 4.56 -30.82 7.78
N THR A 167 5.67 -30.17 8.16
CA THR A 167 5.67 -28.85 8.79
C THR A 167 6.04 -27.75 7.79
N ARG A 168 5.17 -26.75 7.65
CA ARG A 168 5.51 -25.49 6.96
C ARG A 168 6.02 -24.48 7.97
N LEU A 169 7.13 -23.85 7.63
CA LEU A 169 7.77 -22.80 8.42
C LEU A 169 7.74 -21.48 7.66
N LEU A 170 7.48 -20.38 8.38
CA LEU A 170 7.63 -19.03 7.86
C LEU A 170 8.37 -18.19 8.90
N ALA A 171 9.53 -17.67 8.54
CA ALA A 171 10.30 -16.78 9.38
C ALA A 171 10.30 -15.37 8.82
N TRP A 172 9.92 -14.41 9.65
CA TRP A 172 10.08 -12.98 9.42
C TRP A 172 11.23 -12.46 10.27
N THR A 173 12.12 -11.69 9.67
CA THR A 173 13.22 -11.05 10.40
C THR A 173 13.54 -9.66 9.83
N THR A 174 14.37 -8.91 10.53
CA THR A 174 14.88 -7.62 10.06
C THR A 174 16.40 -7.66 9.89
N TRP A 175 16.91 -6.89 8.94
CA TRP A 175 18.34 -6.62 8.71
C TRP A 175 19.16 -7.82 8.23
N ALA A 176 18.51 -8.88 7.76
CA ALA A 176 19.20 -9.99 7.10
C ALA A 176 19.64 -9.57 5.69
N GLU A 177 20.93 -9.72 5.40
CA GLU A 177 21.50 -9.41 4.08
C GLU A 177 21.60 -10.65 3.18
N ASP A 178 21.35 -11.83 3.74
CA ASP A 178 21.51 -13.14 3.11
C ASP A 178 20.37 -14.09 3.55
N PRO A 179 19.88 -14.99 2.68
CA PRO A 179 18.77 -15.86 3.01
C PRO A 179 19.12 -16.97 3.99
N PHE A 180 20.36 -17.44 4.01
CA PHE A 180 20.83 -18.41 4.99
C PHE A 180 20.90 -17.81 6.39
N GLU A 181 21.13 -16.50 6.51
CA GLU A 181 21.03 -15.82 7.80
C GLU A 181 19.61 -15.91 8.38
N MET A 182 18.59 -15.71 7.55
CA MET A 182 17.18 -15.84 7.97
C MET A 182 16.84 -17.27 8.39
N GLU A 183 17.26 -18.25 7.59
CA GLU A 183 17.07 -19.68 7.90
C GLU A 183 17.80 -20.08 9.19
N ARG A 184 19.04 -19.60 9.39
CA ARG A 184 19.81 -19.84 10.61
C ARG A 184 19.08 -19.31 11.85
N ARG A 185 18.66 -18.04 11.82
CA ARG A 185 17.90 -17.41 12.92
C ARG A 185 16.64 -18.22 13.27
N MET A 186 15.93 -18.67 12.24
CA MET A 186 14.74 -19.52 12.40
C MET A 186 15.09 -20.85 13.09
N TYR A 187 16.11 -21.55 12.62
CA TYR A 187 16.49 -22.86 13.17
C TYR A 187 17.06 -22.76 14.58
N ASP A 188 17.81 -21.72 14.90
CA ASP A 188 18.33 -21.49 16.25
C ASP A 188 17.18 -21.31 17.24
N ALA A 189 16.15 -20.53 16.88
CA ALA A 189 14.96 -20.36 17.71
C ALA A 189 14.17 -21.66 17.89
N LEU A 190 13.98 -22.43 16.82
CA LEU A 190 13.30 -23.73 16.88
C LEU A 190 14.06 -24.72 17.77
N ARG A 191 15.39 -24.79 17.63
CA ARG A 191 16.24 -25.68 18.42
C ARG A 191 16.32 -25.28 19.89
N ALA A 192 16.31 -23.99 20.19
CA ALA A 192 16.30 -23.49 21.56
C ALA A 192 15.03 -23.88 22.32
N VAL A 193 13.86 -23.84 21.66
CA VAL A 193 12.57 -24.16 22.29
C VAL A 193 12.29 -25.67 22.29
N TYR A 194 12.51 -26.34 21.16
CA TYR A 194 12.05 -27.72 20.95
C TYR A 194 13.16 -28.78 20.97
N GLY A 195 14.40 -28.39 21.30
CA GLY A 195 15.56 -29.27 21.39
C GLY A 195 16.46 -29.24 20.15
N ALA A 196 17.73 -29.63 20.32
CA ALA A 196 18.74 -29.55 19.27
C ALA A 196 18.41 -30.36 18.00
N ASP A 197 17.62 -31.42 18.14
CA ASP A 197 17.15 -32.32 17.08
C ASP A 197 15.80 -31.86 16.47
N ALA A 198 15.25 -30.71 16.87
CA ALA A 198 13.95 -30.24 16.41
C ALA A 198 13.87 -29.99 14.89
N VAL A 199 15.02 -29.74 14.25
CA VAL A 199 15.11 -29.50 12.81
C VAL A 199 16.20 -30.38 12.24
N ASP A 200 15.78 -31.36 11.44
CA ASP A 200 16.64 -32.08 10.51
C ASP A 200 16.60 -31.39 9.14
N LEU A 201 17.77 -31.02 8.62
CA LEU A 201 17.86 -30.35 7.33
C LEU A 201 17.72 -31.33 6.16
N ASP A 202 17.86 -32.63 6.40
CA ASP A 202 17.60 -33.67 5.39
C ASP A 202 16.10 -33.75 5.06
N ASP A 203 15.22 -33.37 5.99
CA ASP A 203 13.77 -33.28 5.77
C ASP A 203 13.37 -32.00 5.00
N ARG A 204 14.28 -31.03 4.84
CA ARG A 204 13.96 -29.76 4.17
C ARG A 204 13.82 -29.94 2.66
N VAL A 205 12.64 -29.59 2.14
CA VAL A 205 12.38 -29.58 0.70
C VAL A 205 12.96 -28.30 0.09
N ASP A 206 14.02 -28.43 -0.72
CA ASP A 206 14.71 -27.28 -1.34
C ASP A 206 13.76 -26.46 -2.22
N ASP A 207 12.97 -27.13 -3.06
CA ASP A 207 11.96 -26.50 -3.92
C ASP A 207 10.86 -25.75 -3.14
N ALA A 208 10.75 -25.90 -1.82
CA ALA A 208 9.78 -25.16 -1.01
C ALA A 208 10.34 -23.87 -0.42
N ARG A 209 11.65 -23.62 -0.56
CA ARG A 209 12.34 -22.44 -0.03
C ARG A 209 11.93 -21.22 -0.85
N ARG A 210 11.14 -20.33 -0.26
CA ARG A 210 10.53 -19.18 -0.96
C ARG A 210 10.75 -17.88 -0.20
N LEU A 211 10.67 -16.76 -0.92
CA LEU A 211 10.80 -15.40 -0.39
C LEU A 211 9.45 -14.68 -0.38
N PRO A 212 8.69 -14.69 0.73
CA PRO A 212 7.43 -13.96 0.82
C PRO A 212 7.61 -12.45 0.96
N LYS A 213 8.80 -12.01 1.42
CA LYS A 213 9.08 -10.60 1.66
C LYS A 213 10.58 -10.32 1.57
N ALA A 214 10.90 -9.21 0.94
CA ALA A 214 12.20 -8.57 0.98
C ALA A 214 11.99 -7.06 0.92
N GLU A 215 12.81 -6.30 1.65
CA GLU A 215 12.76 -4.85 1.69
C GLU A 215 14.17 -4.29 1.63
N ALA A 216 14.36 -3.23 0.85
CA ALA A 216 15.59 -2.44 0.83
C ALA A 216 15.27 -0.98 1.11
N HIS A 217 16.19 -0.27 1.75
CA HIS A 217 15.88 1.09 2.15
C HIS A 217 17.08 2.01 2.38
N ILE A 218 16.75 3.28 2.47
CA ILE A 218 17.60 4.34 3.02
C ILE A 218 16.79 5.22 3.97
N ARG A 219 17.48 5.90 4.87
CA ARG A 219 16.94 7.03 5.63
C ARG A 219 17.60 8.31 5.16
N PHE A 220 16.82 9.38 5.05
CA PHE A 220 17.26 10.62 4.42
C PHE A 220 16.75 11.85 5.16
N HIS A 221 17.42 12.98 4.96
CA HIS A 221 17.13 14.21 5.67
C HIS A 221 15.73 14.75 5.34
N ILE A 222 15.03 15.26 6.35
CA ILE A 222 13.59 15.60 6.23
C ILE A 222 13.33 16.71 5.21
N ASP A 223 14.31 17.57 4.96
CA ASP A 223 14.19 18.67 4.00
C ASP A 223 14.05 18.15 2.55
N LYS A 224 14.44 16.91 2.26
CA LYS A 224 14.27 16.27 0.94
C LYS A 224 12.93 15.55 0.79
N LYS A 225 12.10 15.51 1.84
CA LYS A 225 10.82 14.75 1.84
C LYS A 225 9.91 15.15 0.69
N ASN A 226 9.67 16.44 0.52
CA ASN A 226 8.74 16.92 -0.50
C ASN A 226 9.23 16.61 -1.92
N ALA A 227 10.54 16.75 -2.17
CA ALA A 227 11.14 16.41 -3.46
C ALA A 227 11.00 14.91 -3.79
N LEU A 228 11.15 14.05 -2.78
CA LEU A 228 10.98 12.61 -2.96
C LEU A 228 9.50 12.20 -3.12
N VAL A 229 8.59 12.81 -2.37
CA VAL A 229 7.13 12.60 -2.56
C VAL A 229 6.71 13.00 -3.97
N GLU A 230 7.14 14.17 -4.44
CA GLU A 230 6.90 14.62 -5.81
C GLU A 230 7.51 13.67 -6.85
N THR A 231 8.72 13.16 -6.57
CA THR A 231 9.38 12.18 -7.45
C THR A 231 8.58 10.89 -7.57
N LEU A 232 8.04 10.35 -6.47
CA LEU A 232 7.19 9.16 -6.49
C LEU A 232 5.86 9.42 -7.20
N ASP A 233 5.25 10.58 -6.99
CA ASP A 233 4.00 10.93 -7.68
C ASP A 233 4.22 11.06 -9.19
N GLN A 234 5.33 11.66 -9.62
CA GLN A 234 5.74 11.68 -11.03
C GLN A 234 5.98 10.28 -11.59
N SER A 235 6.63 9.38 -10.83
CA SER A 235 6.81 7.98 -11.25
C SER A 235 5.47 7.28 -11.46
N LYS A 236 4.53 7.45 -10.53
CA LYS A 236 3.16 6.96 -10.67
C LYS A 236 2.49 7.50 -11.94
N GLN A 237 2.51 8.82 -12.14
CA GLN A 237 1.88 9.47 -13.30
C GLN A 237 2.46 8.96 -14.64
N LEU A 238 3.76 8.65 -14.69
CA LEU A 238 4.40 8.09 -15.88
C LEU A 238 3.99 6.64 -16.14
N ILE A 239 3.89 5.82 -15.09
CA ILE A 239 3.39 4.44 -15.22
C ILE A 239 1.91 4.46 -15.66
N ASP A 240 1.09 5.33 -15.07
CA ASP A 240 -0.33 5.53 -15.43
C ASP A 240 -0.48 6.03 -16.88
N TRP A 241 0.39 6.94 -17.31
CA TRP A 241 0.39 7.42 -18.69
C TRP A 241 0.81 6.33 -19.67
N GLY A 242 1.69 5.44 -19.21
CA GLY A 242 2.25 4.41 -20.06
C GLY A 242 1.51 3.09 -20.13
N GLY A 243 0.61 2.82 -19.20
CA GLY A 243 -0.26 1.64 -19.22
C GLY A 243 -1.73 2.05 -19.16
N GLU A 244 -2.57 1.46 -20.01
CA GLU A 244 -4.03 1.61 -19.93
C GLU A 244 -4.64 0.85 -18.73
N SER A 245 -4.01 0.84 -17.56
CA SER A 245 -4.41 -0.02 -16.43
C SER A 245 -4.33 0.67 -15.07
N GLU A 246 -5.20 0.23 -14.15
CA GLU A 246 -5.36 0.77 -12.81
C GLU A 246 -4.10 0.51 -11.96
N ILE A 247 -3.36 1.57 -11.60
CA ILE A 247 -2.44 1.54 -10.47
C ILE A 247 -3.26 1.63 -9.18
N GLU A 248 -3.07 0.70 -8.24
CA GLU A 248 -3.59 0.80 -6.89
C GLU A 248 -2.82 1.87 -6.09
N ALA A 249 -3.11 3.14 -6.40
CA ALA A 249 -2.54 4.26 -5.70
C ALA A 249 -3.30 4.52 -4.41
N HIS A 250 -2.92 3.83 -3.35
CA HIS A 250 -3.40 4.13 -2.01
C HIS A 250 -2.66 5.34 -1.42
N GLN A 251 -3.00 6.56 -1.85
CA GLN A 251 -2.84 7.73 -0.98
C GLN A 251 -3.95 7.72 0.07
N ARG A 252 -3.95 6.71 0.94
CA ARG A 252 -4.77 6.74 2.14
C ARG A 252 -4.09 7.70 3.12
N ARG A 253 -4.52 8.97 3.14
CA ARG A 253 -4.60 9.72 4.40
C ARG A 253 -5.67 9.06 5.29
N GLN A 254 -5.47 7.80 5.66
CA GLN A 254 -6.23 7.16 6.72
C GLN A 254 -5.33 7.12 7.96
N LYS A 255 -5.61 8.08 8.85
CA LYS A 255 -4.95 8.44 10.11
C LYS A 255 -3.69 9.29 9.97
N GLU A 256 -3.69 10.41 10.70
CA GLU A 256 -2.52 11.26 10.91
C GLU A 256 -1.28 10.42 11.28
N GLY A 257 -0.18 10.61 10.54
CA GLY A 257 1.15 10.53 11.14
C GLY A 257 2.29 9.90 10.33
N TRP A 258 2.06 8.80 9.60
CA TRP A 258 3.17 7.83 9.36
C TRP A 258 3.50 7.49 7.91
N LEU A 259 2.53 7.41 7.01
CA LEU A 259 2.78 7.08 5.59
C LEU A 259 2.58 8.34 4.75
N GLU A 260 3.64 8.81 4.10
CA GLU A 260 3.64 10.07 3.34
C GLU A 260 3.35 9.84 1.86
N ALA A 261 3.86 8.72 1.31
CA ALA A 261 3.59 8.31 -0.06
C ALA A 261 3.72 6.78 -0.20
N LEU A 262 2.94 6.22 -1.11
CA LEU A 262 2.91 4.81 -1.46
C LEU A 262 2.61 4.66 -2.96
N VAL A 263 3.43 3.90 -3.66
CA VAL A 263 3.20 3.49 -5.04
C VAL A 263 3.49 2.00 -5.14
N GLU A 264 2.54 1.22 -5.62
CA GLU A 264 2.71 -0.21 -5.92
C GLU A 264 2.46 -0.43 -7.41
N SER A 265 3.36 -1.17 -8.06
CA SER A 265 3.23 -1.51 -9.48
C SER A 265 4.08 -2.73 -9.84
N ASP A 266 3.63 -3.50 -10.83
CA ASP A 266 4.43 -4.50 -11.56
C ASP A 266 5.06 -3.92 -12.84
N ARG A 267 4.71 -2.68 -13.21
CA ARG A 267 5.13 -2.02 -14.46
C ARG A 267 6.23 -0.99 -14.30
N TRP A 268 7.12 -1.21 -13.33
CA TRP A 268 8.33 -0.37 -13.19
C TRP A 268 9.18 -0.35 -14.46
N HIS A 269 9.08 -1.35 -15.32
CA HIS A 269 9.74 -1.37 -16.63
C HIS A 269 9.33 -0.21 -17.56
N LEU A 270 8.16 0.39 -17.37
CA LEU A 270 7.76 1.61 -18.09
C LEU A 270 8.66 2.81 -17.72
N LEU A 271 9.30 2.80 -16.55
CA LEU A 271 10.29 3.78 -16.13
C LEU A 271 11.74 3.36 -16.48
N GLY A 272 11.89 2.24 -17.20
CA GLY A 272 13.18 1.69 -17.63
C GLY A 272 13.88 0.76 -16.65
N PHE A 273 13.21 0.29 -15.60
CA PHE A 273 13.71 -0.81 -14.77
C PHE A 273 13.57 -2.16 -15.48
N ASP A 274 14.30 -3.17 -15.02
CA ASP A 274 14.11 -4.52 -15.54
C ASP A 274 12.69 -5.04 -15.23
N PRO A 275 12.02 -5.69 -16.19
CA PRO A 275 10.70 -6.26 -15.95
C PRO A 275 10.79 -7.39 -14.92
N LYS A 276 9.98 -7.29 -13.87
CA LYS A 276 9.86 -8.32 -12.83
C LYS A 276 8.52 -9.02 -12.94
N ARG A 277 8.46 -10.26 -12.46
CA ARG A 277 7.23 -11.09 -12.43
C ARG A 277 6.34 -10.80 -11.23
N TYR A 278 6.72 -9.82 -10.43
CA TYR A 278 6.14 -9.50 -9.13
C TYR A 278 5.96 -7.99 -9.01
N SER A 279 5.00 -7.59 -8.18
CA SER A 279 4.77 -6.20 -7.84
C SER A 279 5.88 -5.70 -6.92
N THR A 280 6.37 -4.50 -7.19
CA THR A 280 7.27 -3.77 -6.31
C THR A 280 6.53 -2.57 -5.74
N GLU A 281 6.63 -2.40 -4.45
CA GLU A 281 6.01 -1.32 -3.71
C GLU A 281 7.10 -0.36 -3.21
N MET A 282 6.85 0.94 -3.33
CA MET A 282 7.71 2.01 -2.80
C MET A 282 6.95 2.84 -1.77
N LYS A 283 7.58 3.05 -0.62
CA LYS A 283 7.00 3.72 0.54
C LYS A 283 7.91 4.81 1.07
N ILE A 284 7.32 5.95 1.42
CA ILE A 284 7.96 6.96 2.29
C ILE A 284 7.22 6.96 3.61
N TYR A 285 7.93 6.64 4.68
CA TYR A 285 7.37 6.65 6.03
C TYR A 285 8.08 7.60 6.98
N GLN A 286 7.33 8.04 7.99
CA GLN A 286 7.82 8.73 9.17
C GLN A 286 7.48 7.94 10.43
N ALA A 287 8.37 8.01 11.41
CA ALA A 287 8.19 7.28 12.66
C ALA A 287 7.10 7.91 13.54
N ASN A 288 6.58 7.08 14.46
CA ASN A 288 5.61 7.52 15.45
C ASN A 288 6.14 8.73 16.26
N GLN A 289 5.39 9.84 16.21
CA GLN A 289 5.66 11.13 16.87
C GLN A 289 7.00 11.77 16.47
N TRP A 290 7.43 11.59 15.22
CA TRP A 290 8.69 12.14 14.69
C TRP A 290 8.90 13.63 15.01
N HIS A 291 7.84 14.45 14.97
CA HIS A 291 7.89 15.89 15.24
C HIS A 291 8.25 16.24 16.69
N LYS A 292 8.10 15.29 17.63
CA LYS A 292 8.51 15.45 19.03
C LYS A 292 9.95 15.03 19.27
N LYS A 293 10.55 14.29 18.34
CA LYS A 293 11.93 13.86 18.40
C LYS A 293 12.85 15.00 17.92
N PRO A 294 14.03 15.18 18.54
CA PRO A 294 14.99 16.19 18.07
C PRO A 294 15.50 15.83 16.68
N ARG A 295 15.94 16.83 15.89
CA ARG A 295 16.52 16.60 14.54
C ARG A 295 17.80 15.75 14.53
N SER A 296 18.40 15.49 15.69
CA SER A 296 19.54 14.58 15.83
C SER A 296 19.11 13.11 15.97
N ASP A 297 17.84 12.84 16.25
CA ASP A 297 17.29 11.48 16.34
C ASP A 297 16.98 10.98 14.91
N PRO A 298 17.48 9.81 14.49
CA PRO A 298 17.20 9.27 13.16
C PRO A 298 15.70 9.11 12.89
N PHE A 299 14.89 8.83 13.89
CA PHE A 299 13.44 8.69 13.76
C PHE A 299 12.71 10.04 13.61
N HIS A 300 13.40 11.18 13.69
CA HIS A 300 12.89 12.46 13.18
C HIS A 300 12.83 12.49 11.65
N HIS A 301 13.67 11.68 11.00
CA HIS A 301 13.88 11.69 9.57
C HIS A 301 13.05 10.61 8.85
N PRO A 302 12.53 10.89 7.65
CA PRO A 302 11.79 9.90 6.88
C PRO A 302 12.68 8.78 6.35
N LYS A 303 12.05 7.65 6.03
CA LYS A 303 12.69 6.46 5.46
C LYS A 303 12.01 6.13 4.12
N LEU A 304 12.82 5.91 3.10
CA LEU A 304 12.40 5.47 1.77
C LEU A 304 12.67 3.98 1.67
N GLU A 305 11.65 3.19 1.38
CA GLU A 305 11.72 1.74 1.32
C GLU A 305 11.10 1.23 0.03
N ALA A 306 11.76 0.26 -0.62
CA ALA A 306 11.14 -0.57 -1.63
C ALA A 306 10.94 -1.98 -1.05
N SER A 307 9.77 -2.54 -1.29
CA SER A 307 9.32 -3.84 -0.80
C SER A 307 8.88 -4.72 -1.96
N TYR A 308 9.19 -6.00 -1.86
CA TYR A 308 8.52 -7.03 -2.64
C TYR A 308 7.04 -7.12 -2.19
N ALA A 309 6.10 -6.92 -3.11
CA ALA A 309 4.66 -6.86 -2.83
C ALA A 309 3.88 -8.11 -3.26
N GLY A 310 4.58 -9.20 -3.60
CA GLY A 310 3.95 -10.47 -3.99
C GLY A 310 3.87 -10.68 -5.51
N VAL A 311 3.30 -11.82 -5.88
CA VAL A 311 3.02 -12.21 -7.27
C VAL A 311 1.51 -12.34 -7.46
N ASP A 312 0.96 -11.72 -8.51
CA ASP A 312 -0.47 -11.83 -8.82
C ASP A 312 -0.85 -13.27 -9.20
N ARG A 313 0.04 -13.94 -9.95
CA ARG A 313 -0.11 -15.33 -10.40
C ARG A 313 1.25 -16.00 -10.49
N GLY A 314 1.41 -17.10 -9.78
CA GLY A 314 2.60 -17.95 -9.85
C GLY A 314 3.22 -18.22 -8.50
N GLU A 315 4.41 -18.81 -8.52
CA GLU A 315 5.17 -19.10 -7.32
C GLU A 315 5.94 -17.86 -6.87
N LEU A 316 6.12 -17.73 -5.55
CA LEU A 316 7.06 -16.76 -4.98
C LEU A 316 8.48 -17.02 -5.52
N PRO A 317 9.39 -16.03 -5.51
CA PRO A 317 10.79 -16.25 -5.83
C PRO A 317 11.40 -17.32 -4.92
N HIS A 318 12.26 -18.17 -5.48
CA HIS A 318 13.08 -19.09 -4.71
C HIS A 318 14.19 -18.32 -3.97
N VAL A 319 14.66 -18.84 -2.84
CA VAL A 319 15.70 -18.16 -2.04
C VAL A 319 17.02 -17.93 -2.79
N SER A 320 17.30 -18.70 -3.84
CA SER A 320 18.46 -18.46 -4.73
C SER A 320 18.35 -17.18 -5.56
N GLU A 321 17.14 -16.62 -5.70
CA GLU A 321 16.87 -15.36 -6.40
C GLU A 321 16.99 -14.15 -5.45
N TRP A 322 17.40 -14.36 -4.19
CA TRP A 322 17.50 -13.30 -3.18
C TRP A 322 18.34 -12.10 -3.64
N ASP A 323 19.53 -12.36 -4.18
CA ASP A 323 20.42 -11.30 -4.63
C ASP A 323 19.80 -10.50 -5.77
N GLU A 324 19.12 -11.15 -6.71
CA GLU A 324 18.42 -10.47 -7.81
C GLU A 324 17.25 -9.61 -7.29
N VAL A 325 16.46 -10.14 -6.36
CA VAL A 325 15.35 -9.40 -5.74
C VAL A 325 15.88 -8.19 -4.98
N LEU A 326 16.88 -8.36 -4.13
CA LEU A 326 17.46 -7.23 -3.38
C LEU A 326 18.15 -6.22 -4.29
N ASP A 327 18.87 -6.66 -5.32
CA ASP A 327 19.53 -5.76 -6.27
C ASP A 327 18.51 -4.88 -7.00
N HIS A 328 17.37 -5.45 -7.42
CA HIS A 328 16.25 -4.71 -7.98
C HIS A 328 15.67 -3.70 -6.98
N LEU A 329 15.33 -4.12 -5.76
CA LEU A 329 14.77 -3.23 -4.74
C LEU A 329 15.75 -2.09 -4.39
N ARG A 330 17.05 -2.37 -4.29
CA ARG A 330 18.09 -1.37 -4.08
C ARG A 330 18.19 -0.40 -5.26
N THR A 331 18.11 -0.91 -6.48
CA THR A 331 18.15 -0.10 -7.72
C THR A 331 16.97 0.86 -7.75
N VAL A 332 15.77 0.37 -7.41
CA VAL A 332 14.56 1.18 -7.30
C VAL A 332 14.71 2.29 -6.25
N VAL A 333 15.20 1.97 -5.04
CA VAL A 333 15.44 2.95 -3.97
C VAL A 333 16.49 3.99 -4.39
N ALA A 334 17.66 3.55 -4.87
CA ALA A 334 18.75 4.43 -5.23
C ALA A 334 18.39 5.35 -6.41
N THR A 335 17.71 4.81 -7.42
CA THR A 335 17.25 5.58 -8.58
C THR A 335 16.28 6.69 -8.18
N HIS A 336 15.29 6.38 -7.34
CA HIS A 336 14.34 7.40 -6.88
C HIS A 336 14.98 8.43 -5.95
N ALA A 337 15.94 8.02 -5.11
CA ALA A 337 16.73 8.95 -4.32
C ALA A 337 17.51 9.93 -5.23
N ARG A 338 18.16 9.41 -6.28
CA ARG A 338 18.86 10.22 -7.30
C ARG A 338 17.92 11.19 -8.01
N TRP A 339 16.76 10.73 -8.45
CA TRP A 339 15.76 11.55 -9.11
C TRP A 339 15.21 12.67 -8.21
N ALA A 340 15.10 12.40 -6.91
CA ALA A 340 14.71 13.39 -5.91
C ALA A 340 15.85 14.35 -5.49
N GLY A 341 17.06 14.18 -6.04
CA GLY A 341 18.24 14.98 -5.68
C GLY A 341 18.72 14.72 -4.25
N ILE A 342 18.55 13.51 -3.74
CA ILE A 342 19.14 13.05 -2.48
C ILE A 342 20.59 12.64 -2.76
N GLU A 343 21.51 13.30 -2.09
CA GLU A 343 22.94 13.01 -2.16
C GLU A 343 23.41 12.22 -0.94
N ARG A 344 24.65 11.74 -0.98
CA ARG A 344 25.29 11.03 0.13
C ARG A 344 25.25 11.81 1.45
N SER A 345 25.38 13.14 1.37
CA SER A 345 25.35 14.06 2.51
C SER A 345 23.96 14.24 3.11
N ASP A 346 22.91 13.87 2.37
CA ASP A 346 21.51 13.93 2.82
C ASP A 346 21.09 12.63 3.53
N LEU A 347 21.91 11.59 3.53
CA LEU A 347 21.59 10.32 4.19
C LEU A 347 21.73 10.44 5.71
N ILE A 348 20.90 9.70 6.43
CA ILE A 348 20.86 9.70 7.89
C ILE A 348 21.17 8.28 8.36
N GLU A 349 22.17 8.16 9.23
CA GLU A 349 22.51 6.89 9.89
C GLU A 349 21.39 6.51 10.87
N ASP A 350 21.08 5.22 10.98
CA ASP A 350 20.25 4.65 12.05
C ASP A 350 20.86 3.35 12.59
N ASP A 351 20.11 2.63 13.43
CA ASP A 351 20.61 1.46 14.17
C ASP A 351 21.30 0.39 13.28
N PHE A 352 20.97 0.31 11.99
CA PHE A 352 21.53 -0.70 11.07
C PHE A 352 21.84 -0.19 9.66
N PHE A 353 21.57 1.08 9.35
CA PHE A 353 21.97 1.73 8.11
C PHE A 353 23.04 2.79 8.40
N ASP A 354 24.23 2.63 7.82
CA ASP A 354 25.38 3.53 8.08
C ASP A 354 25.24 4.94 7.46
N GLY A 355 24.09 5.27 6.85
CA GLY A 355 23.80 6.59 6.32
C GLY A 355 24.87 7.07 5.31
N PRO A 356 25.50 8.24 5.52
CA PRO A 356 26.57 8.74 4.66
C PRO A 356 27.79 7.82 4.60
N MET A 357 28.00 6.97 5.62
CA MET A 357 29.15 6.07 5.69
C MET A 357 28.92 4.74 4.98
N SER A 358 27.71 4.47 4.50
CA SER A 358 27.43 3.25 3.74
C SER A 358 28.37 3.10 2.54
N PRO A 359 28.81 1.86 2.24
CA PRO A 359 29.75 1.63 1.15
C PRO A 359 29.13 2.07 -0.19
N PRO A 360 29.93 2.62 -1.11
CA PRO A 360 29.45 2.85 -2.47
C PRO A 360 29.05 1.51 -3.10
N TRP A 361 27.96 1.53 -3.85
CA TRP A 361 27.44 0.40 -4.60
C TRP A 361 27.11 0.87 -6.01
N ASP A 362 27.67 0.16 -6.97
CA ASP A 362 27.50 0.42 -8.39
C ASP A 362 26.26 -0.32 -8.90
N PHE A 363 25.45 0.37 -9.70
CA PHE A 363 24.21 -0.17 -10.24
C PHE A 363 23.87 0.48 -11.58
N GLU A 364 22.99 -0.16 -12.34
CA GLU A 364 22.50 0.38 -13.60
C GLU A 364 21.23 1.21 -13.35
N ARG A 365 21.32 2.50 -13.60
CA ARG A 365 20.22 3.45 -13.41
C ARG A 365 19.45 3.65 -14.73
N PRO A 366 18.11 3.55 -14.72
CA PRO A 366 17.29 3.89 -15.88
C PRO A 366 17.49 5.34 -16.35
N THR A 367 17.55 5.52 -17.67
CA THR A 367 17.62 6.84 -18.33
C THR A 367 16.28 7.18 -19.02
N GLY A 368 16.16 8.36 -19.63
CA GLY A 368 14.95 8.74 -20.38
C GLY A 368 13.83 9.39 -19.55
N ARG A 369 13.79 9.24 -18.22
CA ARG A 369 12.73 9.81 -17.35
C ARG A 369 12.43 11.29 -17.62
N ARG A 370 13.45 12.12 -17.81
CA ARG A 370 13.28 13.55 -18.08
C ARG A 370 12.52 13.81 -19.39
N GLU A 371 12.81 13.01 -20.41
CA GLU A 371 12.14 13.10 -21.70
C GLU A 371 10.69 12.62 -21.60
N MET A 372 10.47 11.50 -20.93
CA MET A 372 9.12 11.00 -20.65
C MET A 372 8.25 12.03 -19.92
N LEU A 373 8.78 12.67 -18.87
CA LEU A 373 8.06 13.74 -18.16
C LEU A 373 7.75 14.92 -19.07
N ARG A 374 8.68 15.30 -19.95
CA ARG A 374 8.47 16.39 -20.90
C ARG A 374 7.31 16.06 -21.85
N GLN A 375 7.32 14.89 -22.46
CA GLN A 375 6.25 14.45 -23.37
C GLN A 375 4.91 14.34 -22.65
N ARG A 376 4.88 13.74 -21.46
CA ARG A 376 3.67 13.70 -20.63
C ARG A 376 3.11 15.08 -20.36
N TYR A 377 3.96 16.06 -20.03
CA TYR A 377 3.50 17.43 -19.81
C TYR A 377 3.05 18.12 -21.09
N GLU A 378 3.64 17.81 -22.26
CA GLU A 378 3.19 18.29 -23.56
C GLU A 378 1.79 17.71 -23.94
N ASP A 379 1.54 16.44 -23.64
CA ASP A 379 0.23 15.81 -23.82
C ASP A 379 -0.82 16.43 -22.91
N LEU A 380 -0.50 16.60 -21.61
CA LEU A 380 -1.39 17.26 -20.65
C LEU A 380 -1.69 18.70 -21.06
N ALA A 381 -0.69 19.43 -21.57
CA ALA A 381 -0.88 20.76 -22.12
C ALA A 381 -1.85 20.77 -23.31
N THR A 382 -1.73 19.79 -24.20
CA THR A 382 -2.65 19.61 -25.34
C THR A 382 -4.07 19.32 -24.87
N ASP A 383 -4.23 18.47 -23.85
CA ASP A 383 -5.54 18.18 -23.26
C ASP A 383 -6.15 19.40 -22.57
N ILE A 384 -5.36 20.17 -21.80
CA ILE A 384 -5.79 21.44 -21.21
C ILE A 384 -6.28 22.40 -22.31
N TYR A 385 -5.50 22.56 -23.39
CA TYR A 385 -5.86 23.41 -24.51
C TYR A 385 -7.17 22.97 -25.18
N ARG A 386 -7.32 21.66 -25.45
CA ARG A 386 -8.53 21.07 -26.02
C ARG A 386 -9.74 21.27 -25.11
N GLU A 387 -9.59 21.08 -23.82
CA GLU A 387 -10.65 21.23 -22.83
C GLU A 387 -11.06 22.70 -22.63
N ALA A 388 -10.10 23.62 -22.67
CA ALA A 388 -10.35 25.06 -22.57
C ALA A 388 -11.06 25.64 -23.79
N LEU A 389 -10.84 25.09 -24.99
CA LEU A 389 -11.44 25.54 -26.25
C LEU A 389 -12.81 24.97 -26.58
N LYS A 390 -13.40 24.12 -25.73
CA LYS A 390 -14.70 23.51 -26.03
C LYS A 390 -15.80 24.57 -26.15
N GLU A 391 -16.22 24.83 -27.39
CA GLU A 391 -17.29 25.81 -27.68
C GLU A 391 -18.63 25.47 -27.03
N SER A 392 -18.86 24.19 -26.69
CA SER A 392 -20.10 23.75 -26.06
C SER A 392 -20.23 24.18 -24.59
N THR A 393 -19.13 24.57 -23.91
CA THR A 393 -19.20 25.01 -22.52
C THR A 393 -17.96 25.78 -22.07
N THR A 394 -18.16 26.90 -21.38
CA THR A 394 -17.09 27.66 -20.69
C THR A 394 -16.81 27.14 -19.27
N ALA A 395 -17.56 26.14 -18.80
CA ALA A 395 -17.45 25.64 -17.43
C ALA A 395 -16.07 25.06 -17.11
N VAL A 396 -15.48 24.30 -18.04
CA VAL A 396 -14.18 23.66 -17.84
C VAL A 396 -13.07 24.71 -17.82
N TYR A 397 -13.12 25.68 -18.74
CA TYR A 397 -12.21 26.83 -18.75
C TYR A 397 -12.25 27.61 -17.43
N ASP A 398 -13.43 27.98 -16.94
CA ASP A 398 -13.57 28.75 -15.70
C ASP A 398 -13.07 27.97 -14.46
N ILE A 399 -13.30 26.65 -14.42
CA ILE A 399 -12.75 25.77 -13.36
C ILE A 399 -11.22 25.79 -13.41
N LEU A 400 -10.62 25.52 -14.58
CA LEU A 400 -9.16 25.49 -14.75
C LEU A 400 -8.52 26.85 -14.43
N ARG A 401 -9.17 27.95 -14.83
CA ARG A 401 -8.74 29.32 -14.52
C ARG A 401 -8.73 29.60 -13.02
N VAL A 402 -9.80 29.27 -12.29
CA VAL A 402 -9.82 29.45 -10.82
C VAL A 402 -8.71 28.65 -10.15
N ILE A 403 -8.51 27.39 -10.56
CA ILE A 403 -7.42 26.57 -10.02
C ILE A 403 -6.05 27.21 -10.32
N ALA A 404 -5.84 27.69 -11.55
CA ALA A 404 -4.59 28.29 -11.97
C ALA A 404 -4.28 29.64 -11.30
N GLU A 405 -5.30 30.44 -10.99
CA GLU A 405 -5.15 31.74 -10.31
C GLU A 405 -4.77 31.58 -8.83
N HIS A 406 -5.27 30.54 -8.16
CA HIS A 406 -5.14 30.36 -6.70
C HIS A 406 -4.19 29.25 -6.28
N ASP A 407 -3.42 28.70 -7.23
CA ASP A 407 -2.55 27.53 -7.02
C ASP A 407 -3.32 26.31 -6.44
N GLY A 408 -4.62 26.23 -6.72
CA GLY A 408 -5.55 25.26 -6.16
C GLY A 408 -6.87 25.88 -5.69
N ALA A 409 -7.92 25.08 -5.57
CA ALA A 409 -9.22 25.52 -5.07
C ALA A 409 -10.02 24.39 -4.41
N THR A 410 -10.80 24.71 -3.38
CA THR A 410 -11.80 23.77 -2.83
C THR A 410 -13.06 23.76 -3.68
N TYR A 411 -13.90 22.73 -3.55
CA TYR A 411 -15.21 22.73 -4.23
C TYR A 411 -16.08 23.93 -3.88
N ASP A 412 -15.99 24.43 -2.64
CA ASP A 412 -16.74 25.61 -2.21
C ASP A 412 -16.21 26.88 -2.91
N ALA A 413 -14.88 27.03 -2.97
CA ALA A 413 -14.26 28.14 -3.70
C ALA A 413 -14.55 28.09 -5.21
N LEU A 414 -14.58 26.90 -5.80
CA LEU A 414 -14.96 26.71 -7.20
C LEU A 414 -16.43 27.08 -7.44
N GLU A 415 -17.35 26.66 -6.57
CA GLU A 415 -18.78 27.00 -6.67
C GLU A 415 -19.00 28.51 -6.56
N GLU A 416 -18.32 29.15 -5.61
CA GLU A 416 -18.34 30.59 -5.47
C GLU A 416 -17.78 31.25 -6.74
N ARG A 417 -16.52 31.03 -7.09
CA ARG A 417 -15.87 31.83 -8.15
C ARG A 417 -16.36 31.53 -9.57
N THR A 418 -16.86 30.34 -9.84
CA THR A 418 -17.37 29.98 -11.19
C THR A 418 -18.88 30.19 -11.33
N GLY A 419 -19.62 30.25 -10.21
CA GLY A 419 -21.08 30.28 -10.20
C GLY A 419 -21.75 28.98 -10.67
N LEU A 420 -20.97 27.93 -10.97
CA LEU A 420 -21.46 26.62 -11.39
C LEU A 420 -22.09 25.85 -10.22
N ALA A 421 -23.02 24.95 -10.54
CA ALA A 421 -23.55 24.02 -9.55
C ALA A 421 -22.46 23.03 -9.10
N ARG A 422 -22.49 22.66 -7.81
CA ARG A 422 -21.51 21.73 -7.22
C ARG A 422 -21.44 20.38 -7.96
N SER A 423 -22.57 19.87 -8.46
CA SER A 423 -22.64 18.64 -9.25
C SER A 423 -21.84 18.75 -10.56
N THR A 424 -22.00 19.86 -11.29
CA THR A 424 -21.26 20.17 -12.52
C THR A 424 -19.76 20.29 -12.27
N ILE A 425 -19.36 20.98 -11.21
CA ILE A 425 -17.95 21.09 -10.82
C ILE A 425 -17.39 19.70 -10.51
N ARG A 426 -18.08 18.89 -9.69
CA ARG A 426 -17.65 17.53 -9.35
C ARG A 426 -17.48 16.66 -10.59
N TYR A 427 -18.42 16.73 -11.54
CA TYR A 427 -18.35 15.99 -12.80
C TYR A 427 -17.09 16.36 -13.60
N HIS A 428 -16.88 17.66 -13.87
CA HIS A 428 -15.74 18.10 -14.66
C HIS A 428 -14.41 17.88 -13.95
N VAL A 429 -14.32 18.15 -12.65
CA VAL A 429 -13.11 17.89 -11.87
C VAL A 429 -12.79 16.40 -11.82
N ARG A 430 -13.79 15.52 -11.68
CA ARG A 430 -13.57 14.06 -11.73
C ARG A 430 -12.98 13.65 -13.07
N ARG A 431 -13.58 14.10 -14.17
CA ARG A 431 -13.10 13.82 -15.52
C ARG A 431 -11.69 14.37 -15.79
N LEU A 432 -11.39 15.59 -15.35
CA LEU A 432 -10.04 16.17 -15.44
C LEU A 432 -9.02 15.41 -14.58
N ALA A 433 -9.46 14.83 -13.47
CA ALA A 433 -8.61 13.98 -12.64
C ALA A 433 -8.36 12.61 -13.27
N GLU A 434 -9.37 12.02 -13.92
CA GLU A 434 -9.24 10.78 -14.70
C GLU A 434 -8.26 10.94 -15.87
N THR A 435 -8.20 12.12 -16.51
CA THR A 435 -7.21 12.41 -17.55
C THR A 435 -5.83 12.82 -17.00
N GLY A 436 -5.69 12.98 -15.68
CA GLY A 436 -4.44 13.39 -15.04
C GLY A 436 -4.08 14.87 -15.20
N VAL A 437 -5.04 15.74 -15.53
CA VAL A 437 -4.82 17.20 -15.62
C VAL A 437 -4.79 17.84 -14.24
N VAL A 438 -5.68 17.39 -13.34
CA VAL A 438 -5.77 17.86 -11.94
C VAL A 438 -5.72 16.71 -10.96
N SER A 439 -5.18 16.95 -9.77
CA SER A 439 -5.30 16.06 -8.62
C SER A 439 -6.38 16.56 -7.65
N ARG A 440 -6.88 15.66 -6.81
CA ARG A 440 -7.89 15.93 -5.76
C ARG A 440 -7.39 15.35 -4.44
N GLU A 441 -7.15 16.20 -3.43
CA GLU A 441 -6.65 15.73 -2.14
C GLU A 441 -7.37 16.36 -0.94
N GLY A 442 -7.40 15.62 0.17
CA GLY A 442 -7.77 16.15 1.49
C GLY A 442 -9.27 16.23 1.81
N ASN A 443 -9.56 16.77 3.00
CA ASN A 443 -10.90 17.12 3.47
C ASN A 443 -10.82 18.45 4.26
N PRO A 444 -11.35 19.58 3.73
CA PRO A 444 -12.09 19.69 2.48
C PRO A 444 -11.23 19.34 1.26
N VAL A 445 -11.87 18.80 0.21
CA VAL A 445 -11.17 18.40 -1.02
C VAL A 445 -10.62 19.65 -1.71
N MET A 446 -9.31 19.67 -1.90
CA MET A 446 -8.56 20.65 -2.67
C MET A 446 -8.25 20.08 -4.05
N VAL A 447 -8.48 20.89 -5.09
CA VAL A 447 -8.23 20.54 -6.49
C VAL A 447 -7.08 21.41 -6.98
N PHE A 448 -6.05 20.81 -7.57
CA PHE A 448 -4.87 21.51 -8.06
C PHE A 448 -4.28 20.78 -9.27
N PHE A 449 -3.41 21.43 -10.06
CA PHE A 449 -2.75 20.76 -11.19
C PHE A 449 -1.74 19.72 -10.70
N VAL A 450 -1.60 18.62 -11.43
CA VAL A 450 -0.76 17.47 -11.04
C VAL A 450 0.73 17.79 -10.86
N SER A 451 1.22 18.89 -11.44
CA SER A 451 2.57 19.38 -11.19
C SER A 451 2.63 20.90 -11.36
N ARG A 452 3.66 21.51 -10.77
CA ARG A 452 3.91 22.94 -10.93
C ARG A 452 4.21 23.32 -12.38
N VAL A 453 4.88 22.45 -13.14
CA VAL A 453 5.16 22.66 -14.57
C VAL A 453 3.85 22.71 -15.37
N VAL A 454 2.92 21.80 -15.08
CA VAL A 454 1.60 21.78 -15.73
C VAL A 454 0.79 23.03 -15.35
N LEU A 455 0.85 23.48 -14.08
CA LEU A 455 0.22 24.74 -13.64
C LEU A 455 0.76 25.96 -14.40
N GLU A 456 2.08 26.08 -14.51
CA GLU A 456 2.73 27.19 -15.24
C GLU A 456 2.33 27.18 -16.72
N ARG A 457 2.30 25.99 -17.34
CA ARG A 457 1.85 25.83 -18.72
C ARG A 457 0.35 26.11 -18.89
N ALA A 458 -0.47 25.68 -17.95
CA ALA A 458 -1.91 25.96 -17.95
C ALA A 458 -2.18 27.47 -17.87
N ARG A 459 -1.41 28.22 -17.06
CA ARG A 459 -1.52 29.69 -16.98
C ARG A 459 -1.24 30.36 -18.32
N GLU A 460 -0.27 29.88 -19.07
CA GLU A 460 0.02 30.37 -20.41
C GLU A 460 -1.14 30.05 -21.37
N ILE A 461 -1.55 28.78 -21.42
CA ILE A 461 -2.64 28.31 -22.28
C ILE A 461 -3.93 29.08 -22.04
N LEU A 462 -4.34 29.23 -20.78
CA LEU A 462 -5.60 29.87 -20.43
C LEU A 462 -5.62 31.37 -20.78
N ARG A 463 -4.44 32.02 -20.79
CA ARG A 463 -4.27 33.40 -21.28
C ARG A 463 -4.29 33.47 -22.81
N GLU A 464 -3.80 32.45 -23.51
CA GLU A 464 -3.83 32.41 -24.97
C GLU A 464 -5.24 32.11 -25.52
N VAL A 465 -5.99 31.23 -24.85
CA VAL A 465 -7.32 30.78 -25.29
C VAL A 465 -8.35 31.90 -25.24
N TYR A 466 -8.37 32.68 -24.15
CA TYR A 466 -9.22 33.87 -24.04
C TYR A 466 -8.39 35.07 -23.51
N PRO A 467 -7.62 35.76 -24.36
CA PRO A 467 -6.68 36.80 -23.95
C PRO A 467 -7.34 38.05 -23.38
N ASP A 468 -8.57 38.33 -23.83
CA ASP A 468 -9.33 39.49 -23.40
C ASP A 468 -10.21 39.20 -22.18
N ASP A 469 -10.19 37.98 -21.63
CA ASP A 469 -11.10 37.57 -20.55
C ASP A 469 -10.61 38.05 -19.18
N THR A 470 -11.23 39.12 -18.70
CA THR A 470 -10.95 39.78 -17.43
C THR A 470 -11.63 39.08 -16.25
N VAL A 471 -11.17 39.39 -15.03
CA VAL A 471 -11.83 38.91 -13.79
C VAL A 471 -13.28 39.40 -13.72
N GLU A 472 -13.55 40.63 -14.18
CA GLU A 472 -14.90 41.19 -14.22
C GLU A 472 -15.84 40.39 -15.14
N GLN A 473 -15.37 39.96 -16.31
CA GLN A 473 -16.15 39.11 -17.20
C GLN A 473 -16.40 37.71 -16.62
N GLN A 474 -15.44 37.16 -15.89
CA GLN A 474 -15.62 35.92 -15.16
C GLN A 474 -16.68 36.06 -14.05
N ASP A 475 -16.62 37.14 -13.28
CA ASP A 475 -17.58 37.43 -12.20
C ASP A 475 -19.00 37.66 -12.75
N GLU A 476 -19.15 38.36 -13.88
CA GLU A 476 -20.44 38.51 -14.57
C GLU A 476 -20.99 37.15 -15.04
N ARG A 477 -20.17 36.29 -15.66
CA ARG A 477 -20.59 34.92 -16.01
C ARG A 477 -20.99 34.11 -14.78
N ALA A 478 -20.23 34.20 -13.69
CA ALA A 478 -20.54 33.51 -12.45
C ALA A 478 -21.87 34.00 -11.87
N LYS A 479 -22.13 35.30 -11.90
CA LYS A 479 -23.37 35.93 -11.46
C LYS A 479 -24.57 35.52 -12.32
N GLU A 480 -24.45 35.58 -13.64
CA GLU A 480 -25.50 35.12 -14.58
C GLU A 480 -25.87 33.65 -14.33
N ARG A 481 -24.88 32.78 -14.07
CA ARG A 481 -25.13 31.36 -13.74
C ARG A 481 -25.83 31.19 -12.40
N ARG A 482 -25.50 31.98 -11.38
CA ARG A 482 -26.19 31.98 -10.08
C ARG A 482 -27.64 32.47 -10.23
N GLU A 483 -27.83 33.58 -10.94
CA GLU A 483 -29.16 34.14 -11.19
C GLU A 483 -30.06 33.18 -11.96
N ARG A 484 -29.53 32.47 -12.97
CA ARG A 484 -30.25 31.42 -13.70
C ARG A 484 -30.70 30.29 -12.77
N ARG A 485 -29.83 29.83 -11.88
CA ARG A 485 -30.20 28.80 -10.88
C ARG A 485 -31.29 29.30 -9.94
N GLU A 486 -31.16 30.52 -9.44
CA GLU A 486 -32.17 31.12 -8.57
C GLU A 486 -33.50 31.37 -9.30
N SER A 487 -33.49 31.64 -10.60
CA SER A 487 -34.70 31.81 -11.39
C SER A 487 -35.40 30.48 -11.70
N ASP A 488 -34.62 29.42 -11.96
CA ASP A 488 -35.14 28.08 -12.21
C ASP A 488 -35.73 27.47 -10.92
N ASP A 489 -35.11 27.73 -9.76
CA ASP A 489 -35.65 27.35 -8.44
C ASP A 489 -36.87 28.18 -8.00
N ARG A 490 -37.14 29.33 -8.65
CA ARG A 490 -38.25 30.25 -8.32
C ARG A 490 -39.45 30.17 -9.25
N GLN A 491 -39.46 29.32 -10.27
CA GLN A 491 -40.68 29.08 -11.05
C GLN A 491 -41.63 28.16 -10.26
N PRO A 492 -42.80 28.65 -9.78
CA PRO A 492 -43.82 27.76 -9.29
C PRO A 492 -44.37 26.97 -10.48
N ALA A 493 -44.55 25.66 -10.32
CA ALA A 493 -45.25 24.82 -11.29
C ALA A 493 -46.64 25.40 -11.61
N THR A 494 -46.73 26.21 -12.66
CA THR A 494 -48.01 26.70 -13.19
C THR A 494 -48.51 25.70 -14.22
N ASP A 495 -49.51 24.98 -13.78
CA ASP A 495 -50.39 24.08 -14.51
C ASP A 495 -50.82 24.65 -15.88
N GLY A 496 -50.41 23.95 -16.94
CA GLY A 496 -50.65 24.29 -18.33
C GLY A 496 -50.72 23.02 -19.16
N SER A 497 -51.69 22.15 -18.83
CA SER A 497 -52.07 20.99 -19.62
C SER A 497 -52.43 21.38 -21.07
N GLU A 498 -51.63 20.94 -22.05
CA GLU A 498 -52.14 20.31 -23.27
C GLU A 498 -51.03 19.50 -24.00
N THR A 499 -51.03 18.21 -23.70
CA THR A 499 -50.76 17.03 -24.56
C THR A 499 -49.66 17.09 -25.62
N SER A 500 -48.50 16.50 -25.30
CA SER A 500 -47.69 15.75 -26.26
C SER A 500 -46.89 14.65 -25.54
N GLU A 501 -47.18 13.41 -25.92
CA GLU A 501 -46.35 12.19 -25.86
C GLU A 501 -45.38 12.04 -24.66
N SER A 502 -45.70 11.07 -23.80
CA SER A 502 -44.89 10.67 -22.66
C SER A 502 -43.56 10.05 -23.11
N ASP A 503 -42.57 10.89 -23.36
CA ASP A 503 -41.18 10.52 -23.20
C ASP A 503 -40.75 10.88 -21.77
N SER A 504 -40.32 9.85 -21.07
CA SER A 504 -39.79 9.86 -19.72
C SER A 504 -38.66 10.89 -19.55
N GLU A 505 -38.93 11.94 -18.77
CA GLU A 505 -37.90 12.82 -18.21
C GLU A 505 -36.96 12.01 -17.29
N PRO A 506 -35.64 12.09 -17.48
CA PRO A 506 -34.66 11.48 -16.59
C PRO A 506 -34.18 12.51 -15.55
N ASP A 507 -35.09 13.11 -14.79
CA ASP A 507 -34.74 14.05 -13.70
C ASP A 507 -35.20 13.54 -12.33
N SER A 508 -34.39 12.65 -11.76
CA SER A 508 -34.06 12.66 -10.32
C SER A 508 -32.97 11.64 -10.06
N ILE A 509 -31.95 12.00 -9.29
CA ILE A 509 -31.14 11.00 -8.61
C ILE A 509 -32.11 10.29 -7.64
N GLY A 510 -32.50 9.07 -8.00
CA GLY A 510 -33.69 8.37 -7.48
C GLY A 510 -33.59 7.98 -6.01
N PHE A 511 -33.87 8.92 -5.11
CA PHE A 511 -34.16 8.61 -3.71
C PHE A 511 -35.61 8.15 -3.60
N GLU A 512 -35.82 6.90 -3.23
CA GLU A 512 -37.14 6.33 -2.98
C GLU A 512 -37.33 5.91 -1.53
N TYR A 513 -38.59 5.84 -1.11
CA TYR A 513 -38.92 5.30 0.21
C TYR A 513 -38.62 3.81 0.25
N LEU A 514 -38.02 3.32 1.34
CA LEU A 514 -37.78 1.90 1.55
C LEU A 514 -39.04 1.05 1.42
N GLU A 515 -40.22 1.58 1.74
CA GLU A 515 -41.51 0.89 1.57
C GLU A 515 -41.85 0.62 0.09
N ARG A 516 -41.31 1.41 -0.84
CA ARG A 516 -41.47 1.25 -2.29
C ARG A 516 -40.36 0.44 -2.94
N LEU A 517 -39.27 0.20 -2.22
CA LEU A 517 -38.19 -0.68 -2.63
C LEU A 517 -38.42 -2.08 -2.06
N SER A 518 -38.09 -3.12 -2.80
CA SER A 518 -38.03 -4.49 -2.25
C SER A 518 -36.74 -4.72 -1.45
N ALA A 519 -36.36 -3.75 -0.61
CA ALA A 519 -35.14 -3.75 0.19
C ALA A 519 -35.47 -3.40 1.64
N SER A 520 -34.78 -4.04 2.58
CA SER A 520 -34.90 -3.76 4.01
C SER A 520 -33.80 -2.81 4.50
N ILE A 521 -33.98 -2.26 5.71
CA ILE A 521 -32.93 -1.47 6.39
C ILE A 521 -31.64 -2.30 6.56
N HIS A 522 -31.75 -3.62 6.74
CA HIS A 522 -30.58 -4.49 6.90
C HIS A 522 -29.81 -4.65 5.58
N ASP A 523 -30.48 -4.61 4.43
CA ASP A 523 -29.84 -4.65 3.12
C ASP A 523 -29.04 -3.36 2.86
N LEU A 524 -29.58 -2.20 3.26
CA LEU A 524 -28.84 -0.94 3.19
C LEU A 524 -27.63 -0.91 4.13
N ALA A 525 -27.78 -1.45 5.35
CA ALA A 525 -26.66 -1.55 6.29
C ALA A 525 -25.56 -2.47 5.77
N TYR A 526 -25.92 -3.60 5.15
CA TYR A 526 -24.98 -4.53 4.53
C TYR A 526 -24.21 -3.93 3.34
N LEU A 527 -24.88 -3.11 2.52
CA LEU A 527 -24.23 -2.37 1.43
C LEU A 527 -23.31 -1.27 1.97
N ARG A 528 -23.67 -0.62 3.08
CA ARG A 528 -22.82 0.37 3.76
C ARG A 528 -21.57 -0.25 4.37
N ASP A 529 -21.70 -1.41 5.04
CA ASP A 529 -20.58 -2.14 5.63
C ASP A 529 -19.56 -2.65 4.59
N ARG A 530 -19.95 -2.65 3.31
CA ARG A 530 -19.08 -3.01 2.17
C ARG A 530 -18.64 -1.80 1.34
N ASP A 531 -18.83 -0.59 1.86
CA ASP A 531 -18.51 0.68 1.19
C ASP A 531 -19.20 0.83 -0.19
N GLN A 532 -20.33 0.14 -0.42
CA GLN A 532 -21.13 0.24 -1.64
C GLN A 532 -22.21 1.33 -1.55
N LEU A 533 -22.57 1.74 -0.33
CA LEU A 533 -23.37 2.93 -0.03
C LEU A 533 -22.64 3.73 1.04
N ASP A 534 -22.57 5.05 0.87
CA ASP A 534 -21.98 5.94 1.87
C ASP A 534 -23.04 6.78 2.61
N ASP A 535 -22.60 7.59 3.59
CA ASP A 535 -23.50 8.41 4.41
C ASP A 535 -24.30 9.45 3.58
N ARG A 536 -23.94 9.70 2.31
CA ARG A 536 -24.63 10.61 1.38
C ARG A 536 -25.72 9.92 0.58
N ASP A 537 -25.75 8.58 0.58
CA ASP A 537 -26.78 7.77 -0.06
C ASP A 537 -27.97 7.47 0.87
N VAL A 538 -27.88 7.90 2.14
CA VAL A 538 -28.93 7.73 3.16
C VAL A 538 -29.55 9.08 3.52
N ARG A 539 -30.88 9.20 3.38
CA ARG A 539 -31.64 10.35 3.87
C ARG A 539 -32.50 9.97 5.06
N VAL A 540 -32.40 10.74 6.14
CA VAL A 540 -33.17 10.55 7.36
C VAL A 540 -34.03 11.78 7.63
N ARG A 541 -35.29 11.57 8.04
CA ARG A 541 -36.19 12.65 8.45
C ARG A 541 -35.76 13.19 9.81
N ALA A 542 -34.99 14.27 9.80
CA ALA A 542 -34.42 14.89 11.00
C ALA A 542 -35.49 15.34 12.03
N ASP A 543 -36.69 15.70 11.56
CA ASP A 543 -37.83 16.08 12.38
C ASP A 543 -38.40 14.91 13.21
N GLU A 544 -38.13 13.67 12.82
CA GLU A 544 -38.62 12.47 13.51
C GLU A 544 -37.55 11.79 14.38
N LEU A 545 -36.32 12.32 14.40
CA LEU A 545 -35.23 11.80 15.24
C LEU A 545 -35.44 12.16 16.73
N PRO A 546 -35.02 11.30 17.67
CA PRO A 546 -35.04 11.62 19.09
C PRO A 546 -34.02 12.73 19.42
N PRO A 547 -34.22 13.50 20.51
CA PRO A 547 -33.37 14.66 20.86
C PRO A 547 -31.85 14.46 20.87
N PRO A 548 -31.28 13.28 21.20
CA PRO A 548 -29.83 13.06 21.13
C PRO A 548 -29.27 12.92 19.71
N LEU A 549 -30.14 12.76 18.71
CA LEU A 549 -29.78 12.50 17.30
C LEU A 549 -30.28 13.62 16.35
N ARG A 550 -30.96 14.63 16.89
CA ARG A 550 -31.22 15.91 16.21
C ARG A 550 -30.06 16.85 16.47
#